data_AF-A0A6N8HBE4-F1
#
_entry.id   AF-A0A6N8HBE4-F1
#
_cell.length_a   1.000
_cell.length_b   1.000
_cell.length_c   1.000
_cell.angle_alpha   90.00
_cell.angle_beta   90.00
_cell.angle_gamma   90.00
#
_symmetry.space_group_name_H-M   'P 1'
#
loop_
_entity.id
_entity.type
_entity.pdbx_description
1 polymer ?
#
loop_
_entity_poly.entity_id
_entity_poly.type
_entity_poly.pdbx_seq_one_letter_code
_entity_poly.pdbx_strand_id
1 'polypeptide(L)'
;MKKHISLKIYLYLYLIIAFSSCGKDDSEEYSIIPTPSPVVLDLEAVPYPKLSDYNFFDGEIKNLNPVKGVVPYDLNSTLFTDYALKKRFVWMPENVKASYVSDDDILNFPDGAVLIKNFYYNNIQPDNSTRIIETRLMIKKGGKWIFANYVWNNEQTEALYNMNGGFTNITWLQDSEIKTTNYRIPSKLECYTCHKSQQDSVPIGPKPQNLNKLFDYSDGTKNQLNKWIEHGYLENNLPQNITASIDWTDETQPLELRVRSYLDINCAHCHREGSHCDYRPIRLAFSETITPSNLGICVEPQEFINNSLKHIISQGSTEKSEMYYRLNSVMENERMPLLGRTIQHTEALELMEEWINSMEEPCP
;
A
#
# COMPACT_ATOMS: atom_id res chain seq x y z
N MET A 1 37.59 41.60 80.42
CA MET A 1 37.66 41.24 81.86
C MET A 1 37.08 39.85 82.02
N LYS A 2 37.94 38.83 82.23
CA LYS A 2 38.03 38.00 83.46
C LYS A 2 36.69 37.37 83.89
N LYS A 3 36.54 36.04 83.69
CA LYS A 3 36.54 34.96 84.73
C LYS A 3 35.17 34.84 85.45
N HIS A 4 34.56 33.70 85.80
CA HIS A 4 34.91 32.28 85.88
C HIS A 4 33.61 31.49 86.27
N ILE A 5 33.51 30.21 85.86
CA ILE A 5 33.15 29.00 86.66
C ILE A 5 31.75 28.86 87.31
N SER A 6 31.00 27.82 86.87
CA SER A 6 30.53 26.66 87.68
C SER A 6 29.42 25.91 86.91
N LEU A 7 29.69 24.76 86.31
CA LEU A 7 29.55 23.41 86.91
C LEU A 7 28.15 23.13 87.47
N LYS A 8 27.33 22.35 86.73
CA LYS A 8 26.47 21.30 87.28
C LYS A 8 26.10 20.30 86.19
N ILE A 9 26.71 19.13 86.33
CA ILE A 9 26.41 17.86 85.66
C ILE A 9 25.01 17.42 86.11
N TYR A 10 24.11 17.14 85.17
CA TYR A 10 23.03 16.18 85.40
C TYR A 10 22.87 15.28 84.18
N LEU A 11 23.18 14.03 84.44
CA LEU A 11 23.06 12.83 83.64
C LEU A 11 21.58 12.59 83.32
N TYR A 12 21.19 12.55 82.04
CA TYR A 12 19.99 11.85 81.62
C TYR A 12 20.27 11.06 80.34
N LEU A 13 20.40 9.76 80.56
CA LEU A 13 20.46 8.69 79.59
C LEU A 13 19.07 8.55 78.95
N TYR A 14 18.93 8.79 77.65
CA TYR A 14 17.76 8.30 76.90
C TYR A 14 18.13 7.93 75.46
N LEU A 15 18.21 6.62 75.26
CA LEU A 15 17.76 5.84 74.10
C LEU A 15 17.91 6.48 72.71
N ILE A 16 18.98 6.11 72.01
CA ILE A 16 19.05 6.18 70.54
C ILE A 16 18.16 5.06 70.00
N ILE A 17 16.93 5.41 69.60
CA ILE A 17 16.11 4.55 68.75
C ILE A 17 16.70 4.67 67.34
N ALA A 18 17.49 3.68 66.95
CA ALA A 18 17.79 3.45 65.55
C ALA A 18 16.47 3.04 64.87
N PHE A 19 15.85 3.96 64.14
CA PHE A 19 14.86 3.60 63.13
C PHE A 19 15.59 2.81 62.05
N SER A 20 15.57 1.50 62.16
CA SER A 20 15.75 0.58 61.05
C SER A 20 14.61 0.84 60.06
N SER A 21 14.84 1.79 59.15
CA SER A 21 14.07 1.92 57.92
C SER A 21 14.42 0.72 57.04
N CYS A 22 13.61 -0.34 57.14
CA CYS A 22 13.48 -1.29 56.04
C CYS A 22 12.70 -0.57 54.93
N GLY A 23 13.40 0.25 54.13
CA GLY A 23 12.96 0.51 52.78
C GLY A 23 13.14 -0.79 52.02
N LYS A 24 12.06 -1.58 51.90
CA LYS A 24 12.00 -2.57 50.82
C LYS A 24 12.04 -1.75 49.54
N ASP A 25 13.05 -2.00 48.72
CA ASP A 25 13.04 -1.65 47.31
C ASP A 25 11.87 -2.40 46.67
N ASP A 26 10.67 -1.83 46.78
CA ASP A 26 9.57 -2.14 45.90
C ASP A 26 9.92 -1.47 44.56
N SER A 27 10.81 -2.13 43.81
CA SER A 27 10.86 -1.94 42.37
C SER A 27 9.54 -2.46 41.83
N GLU A 28 8.49 -1.65 41.96
CA GLU A 28 7.25 -1.83 41.21
C GLU A 28 7.64 -1.78 39.74
N GLU A 29 7.84 -2.98 39.20
CA GLU A 29 7.87 -3.22 37.77
C GLU A 29 6.49 -2.78 37.28
N TYR A 30 6.38 -1.50 36.91
CA TYR A 30 5.19 -0.96 36.25
C TYR A 30 5.00 -1.77 34.97
N SER A 31 4.19 -2.81 35.06
CA SER A 31 3.61 -3.48 33.91
C SER A 31 2.80 -2.42 33.18
N ILE A 32 3.41 -1.80 32.16
CA ILE A 32 2.72 -0.93 31.22
C ILE A 32 1.63 -1.80 30.58
N ILE A 33 0.40 -1.71 31.08
CA ILE A 33 -0.74 -2.34 30.42
C ILE A 33 -0.81 -1.70 29.03
N PRO A 34 -0.65 -2.47 27.94
CA PRO A 34 -0.72 -1.91 26.61
C PRO A 34 -2.07 -1.22 26.45
N THR A 35 -2.07 0.08 26.18
CA THR A 35 -3.29 0.80 25.82
C THR A 35 -3.87 0.18 24.54
N PRO A 36 -5.15 -0.25 24.54
CA PRO A 36 -5.71 -0.87 23.36
C PRO A 36 -5.77 0.11 22.19
N SER A 37 -5.75 -0.43 20.96
CA SER A 37 -5.98 0.39 19.76
C SER A 37 -7.35 1.05 19.85
N PRO A 38 -7.48 2.36 19.53
CA PRO A 38 -8.77 3.04 19.58
C PRO A 38 -9.62 2.81 18.32
N VAL A 39 -9.14 1.99 17.38
CA VAL A 39 -9.89 1.61 16.17
C VAL A 39 -11.16 0.86 16.57
N VAL A 40 -12.26 1.22 15.92
CA VAL A 40 -13.57 0.59 16.10
C VAL A 40 -13.84 -0.31 14.90
N LEU A 41 -13.96 -1.61 15.15
CA LEU A 41 -14.34 -2.59 14.14
C LEU A 41 -15.31 -3.63 14.71
N ASP A 42 -16.57 -3.51 14.32
CA ASP A 42 -17.61 -4.51 14.49
C ASP A 42 -17.87 -5.15 13.12
N LEU A 43 -17.42 -6.40 12.98
CA LEU A 43 -17.54 -7.14 11.73
C LEU A 43 -18.99 -7.32 11.28
N GLU A 44 -19.99 -7.26 12.16
CA GLU A 44 -21.40 -7.37 11.79
C GLU A 44 -22.03 -6.07 11.30
N ALA A 45 -21.41 -4.92 11.59
CA ALA A 45 -21.92 -3.60 11.24
C ALA A 45 -21.16 -2.94 10.07
N VAL A 46 -19.99 -3.45 9.68
CA VAL A 46 -19.24 -2.94 8.52
C VAL A 46 -19.88 -3.30 7.17
N PRO A 47 -19.73 -2.47 6.13
CA PRO A 47 -19.07 -1.16 6.13
C PRO A 47 -19.87 -0.05 6.82
N TYR A 48 -19.21 0.79 7.62
CA TYR A 48 -19.85 1.94 8.26
C TYR A 48 -20.19 3.06 7.24
N PRO A 49 -21.20 3.90 7.50
CA PRO A 49 -21.53 5.03 6.62
C PRO A 49 -20.42 6.08 6.50
N LYS A 50 -19.67 6.34 7.58
CA LYS A 50 -18.57 7.33 7.61
C LYS A 50 -17.22 6.67 7.81
N LEU A 51 -16.17 7.25 7.24
CA LEU A 51 -14.81 6.78 7.46
C LEU A 51 -14.33 7.07 8.89
N SER A 52 -14.75 8.20 9.46
CA SER A 52 -14.40 8.57 10.83
C SER A 52 -14.91 7.59 11.89
N ASP A 53 -15.99 6.84 11.62
CA ASP A 53 -16.57 5.86 12.55
C ASP A 53 -15.59 4.71 12.90
N TYR A 54 -14.59 4.43 12.05
CA TYR A 54 -13.56 3.43 12.34
C TYR A 54 -12.45 3.93 13.26
N ASN A 55 -12.30 5.24 13.41
CA ASN A 55 -11.26 5.87 14.23
C ASN A 55 -9.82 5.45 13.89
N PHE A 56 -9.49 5.35 12.59
CA PHE A 56 -8.14 4.99 12.12
C PHE A 56 -7.09 6.11 12.29
N PHE A 57 -7.52 7.37 12.39
CA PHE A 57 -6.64 8.53 12.36
C PHE A 57 -6.94 9.48 13.51
N ASP A 58 -5.89 10.04 14.09
CA ASP A 58 -5.97 11.04 15.17
C ASP A 58 -6.11 12.46 14.62
N GLY A 59 -6.82 13.32 15.35
CA GLY A 59 -7.12 14.70 14.97
C GLY A 59 -7.96 14.83 13.70
N GLU A 60 -7.65 15.82 12.85
CA GLU A 60 -8.32 15.99 11.56
C GLU A 60 -7.98 14.83 10.61
N ILE A 61 -8.97 14.01 10.27
CA ILE A 61 -8.77 12.76 9.53
C ILE A 61 -8.04 12.91 8.18
N LYS A 62 -8.14 14.07 7.51
CA LYS A 62 -7.43 14.36 6.25
C LYS A 62 -5.90 14.39 6.40
N ASN A 63 -5.40 14.57 7.63
CA ASN A 63 -3.96 14.54 7.88
C ASN A 63 -3.42 13.10 7.80
N LEU A 64 -4.30 12.10 7.92
CA LEU A 64 -3.97 10.68 7.88
C LEU A 64 -2.89 10.30 8.89
N ASN A 65 -2.95 10.91 10.08
CA ASN A 65 -2.06 10.60 11.21
C ASN A 65 -2.57 9.32 11.89
N PRO A 66 -1.89 8.16 11.76
CA PRO A 66 -2.43 6.90 12.24
C PRO A 66 -2.51 6.86 13.76
N VAL A 67 -3.61 6.33 14.30
CA VAL A 67 -3.71 5.98 15.73
C VAL A 67 -2.84 4.75 16.05
N LYS A 68 -2.65 4.44 17.34
CA LYS A 68 -1.96 3.23 17.78
C LYS A 68 -2.57 1.97 17.15
N GLY A 69 -1.73 1.13 16.56
CA GLY A 69 -2.12 -0.10 15.85
C GLY A 69 -2.32 0.07 14.35
N VAL A 70 -2.49 1.30 13.85
CA VAL A 70 -2.57 1.55 12.41
C VAL A 70 -1.15 1.75 11.88
N VAL A 71 -0.63 0.79 11.11
CA VAL A 71 0.77 0.77 10.68
C VAL A 71 0.87 1.21 9.22
N PRO A 72 1.63 2.27 8.89
CA PRO A 72 1.85 2.66 7.50
C PRO A 72 2.71 1.64 6.76
N TYR A 73 2.47 1.50 5.45
CA TYR A 73 3.35 0.74 4.57
C TYR A 73 3.30 1.31 3.15
N ASP A 74 4.25 0.91 2.33
CA ASP A 74 4.30 1.20 0.91
C ASP A 74 4.75 -0.02 0.11
N LEU A 75 4.62 0.05 -1.22
CA LEU A 75 5.04 -0.99 -2.13
C LEU A 75 6.36 -0.60 -2.83
N ASN A 76 7.13 -1.59 -3.28
CA ASN A 76 8.35 -1.35 -4.05
C ASN A 76 8.04 -0.56 -5.33
N SER A 77 7.01 -1.00 -6.06
CA SER A 77 6.41 -0.28 -7.19
C SER A 77 4.94 0.04 -6.90
N THR A 78 4.46 1.20 -7.32
CA THR A 78 3.07 1.63 -7.07
C THR A 78 2.19 1.54 -8.32
N LEU A 79 1.01 0.95 -8.17
CA LEU A 79 -0.06 0.96 -9.18
C LEU A 79 -0.38 2.40 -9.63
N PHE A 80 -0.34 2.64 -10.94
CA PHE A 80 -0.73 3.88 -11.57
C PHE A 80 -2.23 4.11 -11.45
N THR A 81 -2.63 5.35 -11.14
CA THR A 81 -4.05 5.74 -11.12
C THR A 81 -4.17 7.23 -11.43
N ASP A 82 -4.01 7.61 -12.69
CA ASP A 82 -4.01 9.01 -13.15
C ASP A 82 -3.11 9.93 -12.33
N TYR A 83 -1.89 9.47 -12.01
CA TYR A 83 -0.92 10.14 -11.13
C TYR A 83 -1.38 10.40 -9.68
N ALA A 84 -2.54 9.89 -9.24
CA ALA A 84 -2.91 9.96 -7.82
C ALA A 84 -1.85 9.28 -6.96
N LEU A 85 -1.41 9.96 -5.90
CA LEU A 85 -0.53 9.42 -4.88
C LEU A 85 -1.31 8.48 -3.94
N LYS A 86 -0.59 7.60 -3.24
CA LYS A 86 -1.20 6.63 -2.33
C LYS A 86 -0.52 6.61 -0.96
N LYS A 87 -1.34 6.72 0.09
CA LYS A 87 -0.94 6.40 1.47
C LYS A 87 -1.65 5.12 1.89
N ARG A 88 -0.90 4.13 2.37
CA ARG A 88 -1.44 2.82 2.77
C ARG A 88 -1.17 2.54 4.23
N PHE A 89 -2.12 1.86 4.85
CA PHE A 89 -2.01 1.42 6.24
C PHE A 89 -2.60 0.02 6.39
N VAL A 90 -2.11 -0.70 7.39
CA VAL A 90 -2.67 -1.98 7.84
C VAL A 90 -3.06 -1.86 9.30
N TRP A 91 -4.18 -2.45 9.66
CA TRP A 91 -4.61 -2.64 11.03
C TRP A 91 -5.15 -4.05 11.23
N MET A 92 -4.87 -4.65 12.38
CA MET A 92 -5.41 -5.96 12.78
C MET A 92 -5.83 -5.92 14.24
N PRO A 93 -6.84 -6.73 14.64
CA PRO A 93 -7.15 -6.93 16.05
C PRO A 93 -5.94 -7.38 16.86
N GLU A 94 -5.98 -7.17 18.17
CA GLU A 94 -4.91 -7.65 19.04
C GLU A 94 -4.82 -9.18 19.01
N ASN A 95 -3.60 -9.70 19.14
CA ASN A 95 -3.29 -11.12 19.25
C ASN A 95 -3.61 -11.98 18.00
N VAL A 96 -3.88 -11.37 16.84
CA VAL A 96 -3.94 -12.08 15.55
C VAL A 96 -2.79 -11.66 14.64
N LYS A 97 -2.36 -12.58 13.77
CA LYS A 97 -1.21 -12.42 12.87
C LYS A 97 -1.55 -12.88 11.47
N ALA A 98 -1.00 -12.19 10.48
CA ALA A 98 -0.88 -12.72 9.13
C ALA A 98 0.26 -13.75 9.07
N SER A 99 0.20 -14.64 8.08
CA SER A 99 1.24 -15.65 7.80
C SER A 99 1.83 -15.47 6.40
N TYR A 100 3.10 -15.82 6.27
CA TYR A 100 3.79 -15.92 4.98
C TYR A 100 3.37 -17.20 4.25
N VAL A 101 3.12 -17.09 2.94
CA VAL A 101 2.76 -18.22 2.07
C VAL A 101 3.86 -18.45 1.04
N SER A 102 4.13 -17.44 0.22
CA SER A 102 5.16 -17.40 -0.81
C SER A 102 5.56 -15.93 -1.06
N ASP A 103 6.60 -15.71 -1.86
CA ASP A 103 7.07 -14.36 -2.20
C ASP A 103 6.00 -13.56 -2.97
N ASP A 104 5.27 -14.24 -3.87
CA ASP A 104 4.38 -13.66 -4.87
C ASP A 104 2.88 -13.80 -4.56
N ASP A 105 2.52 -14.50 -3.48
CA ASP A 105 1.17 -14.50 -2.92
C ASP A 105 0.94 -13.33 -1.96
N ILE A 106 -0.34 -12.97 -1.81
CA ILE A 106 -0.73 -12.07 -0.73
C ILE A 106 -0.42 -12.75 0.61
N LEU A 107 0.01 -11.97 1.60
CA LEU A 107 0.07 -12.47 2.97
C LEU A 107 -1.30 -13.03 3.37
N ASN A 108 -1.30 -14.13 4.12
CA ASN A 108 -2.54 -14.74 4.59
C ASN A 108 -3.01 -14.02 5.84
N PHE A 109 -3.89 -13.03 5.65
CA PHE A 109 -4.43 -12.18 6.73
C PHE A 109 -5.58 -12.86 7.50
N PRO A 110 -5.65 -12.66 8.83
CA PRO A 110 -6.74 -13.16 9.67
C PRO A 110 -8.02 -12.32 9.50
N ASP A 111 -9.17 -12.90 9.89
CA ASP A 111 -10.41 -12.13 10.02
C ASP A 111 -10.23 -10.95 10.98
N GLY A 112 -10.85 -9.82 10.63
CA GLY A 112 -10.66 -8.53 11.29
C GLY A 112 -9.54 -7.68 10.69
N ALA A 113 -8.66 -8.23 9.85
CA ALA A 113 -7.63 -7.42 9.18
C ALA A 113 -8.26 -6.36 8.26
N VAL A 114 -7.73 -5.14 8.33
CA VAL A 114 -8.13 -4.02 7.47
C VAL A 114 -6.90 -3.47 6.76
N LEU A 115 -6.96 -3.47 5.43
CA LEU A 115 -6.06 -2.70 4.60
C LEU A 115 -6.75 -1.39 4.23
N ILE A 116 -6.02 -0.28 4.35
CA ILE A 116 -6.53 1.08 4.15
C ILE A 116 -5.69 1.71 3.05
N LYS A 117 -6.33 2.24 2.00
CA LYS A 117 -5.64 2.89 0.87
C LYS A 117 -6.30 4.22 0.55
N ASN A 118 -5.55 5.31 0.72
CA ASN A 118 -6.00 6.67 0.42
C ASN A 118 -5.42 7.12 -0.90
N PHE A 119 -6.25 7.66 -1.79
CA PHE A 119 -5.86 8.21 -3.08
C PHE A 119 -5.97 9.74 -3.03
N TYR A 120 -4.87 10.43 -3.31
CA TYR A 120 -4.81 11.88 -3.14
C TYR A 120 -3.91 12.54 -4.18
N TYR A 121 -4.06 13.85 -4.31
CA TYR A 121 -3.21 14.71 -5.12
C TYR A 121 -2.65 15.83 -4.24
N ASN A 122 -1.40 16.19 -4.50
CA ASN A 122 -0.76 17.39 -3.96
C ASN A 122 -0.81 18.50 -5.01
N ASN A 123 -0.47 19.73 -4.61
CA ASN A 123 -0.33 20.89 -5.49
C ASN A 123 -1.57 21.14 -6.37
N ILE A 124 -2.76 20.88 -5.83
CA ILE A 124 -4.04 21.15 -6.50
C ILE A 124 -4.13 22.63 -6.80
N GLN A 125 -4.48 22.96 -8.05
CA GLN A 125 -4.59 24.34 -8.50
C GLN A 125 -6.02 24.88 -8.27
N PRO A 126 -6.16 26.18 -7.94
CA PRO A 126 -5.10 27.20 -7.81
C PRO A 126 -4.47 27.29 -6.41
N ASP A 127 -5.01 26.60 -5.41
CA ASP A 127 -4.70 26.85 -3.99
C ASP A 127 -3.39 26.20 -3.50
N ASN A 128 -2.71 25.44 -4.37
CA ASN A 128 -1.56 24.61 -4.05
C ASN A 128 -1.78 23.67 -2.84
N SER A 129 -2.99 23.11 -2.75
CA SER A 129 -3.44 22.32 -1.62
C SER A 129 -3.31 20.82 -1.86
N THR A 130 -3.51 20.02 -0.81
CA THR A 130 -3.68 18.57 -0.90
C THR A 130 -5.15 18.23 -0.89
N ARG A 131 -5.59 17.33 -1.77
CA ARG A 131 -6.95 16.80 -1.82
C ARG A 131 -6.95 15.29 -1.87
N ILE A 132 -7.57 14.66 -0.88
CA ILE A 132 -7.90 13.23 -0.88
C ILE A 132 -9.22 13.05 -1.62
N ILE A 133 -9.25 12.06 -2.51
CA ILE A 133 -10.39 11.77 -3.38
C ILE A 133 -11.22 10.64 -2.79
N GLU A 134 -10.56 9.54 -2.45
CA GLU A 134 -11.21 8.35 -1.94
C GLU A 134 -10.31 7.58 -0.99
N THR A 135 -10.93 6.89 -0.04
CA THR A 135 -10.30 5.90 0.83
C THR A 135 -10.95 4.55 0.60
N ARG A 136 -10.17 3.58 0.14
CA ARG A 136 -10.64 2.21 -0.05
C ARG A 136 -10.21 1.35 1.14
N LEU A 137 -11.17 0.63 1.70
CA LEU A 137 -10.97 -0.36 2.73
C LEU A 137 -11.14 -1.76 2.14
N MET A 138 -10.21 -2.65 2.47
CA MET A 138 -10.36 -4.10 2.26
C MET A 138 -10.39 -4.71 3.66
N ILE A 139 -11.53 -5.30 4.03
CA ILE A 139 -11.77 -5.85 5.37
C ILE A 139 -11.91 -7.37 5.24
N LYS A 140 -11.14 -8.12 6.02
CA LYS A 140 -11.23 -9.58 6.07
C LYS A 140 -12.35 -9.98 7.03
N LYS A 141 -13.41 -10.61 6.52
CA LYS A 141 -14.60 -11.06 7.28
C LYS A 141 -15.01 -12.46 6.82
N GLY A 142 -15.13 -13.41 7.75
CA GLY A 142 -15.63 -14.76 7.49
C GLY A 142 -14.79 -15.49 6.44
N GLY A 143 -13.47 -15.32 6.47
CA GLY A 143 -12.53 -15.88 5.49
C GLY A 143 -12.51 -15.16 4.14
N LYS A 144 -13.35 -14.14 3.90
CA LYS A 144 -13.44 -13.42 2.62
C LYS A 144 -13.07 -11.96 2.76
N TRP A 145 -12.64 -11.34 1.67
CA TRP A 145 -12.42 -9.90 1.63
C TRP A 145 -13.69 -9.18 1.18
N ILE A 146 -14.13 -8.21 1.97
CA ILE A 146 -15.12 -7.22 1.56
C ILE A 146 -14.42 -5.91 1.22
N PHE A 147 -14.95 -5.21 0.24
CA PHE A 147 -14.38 -3.97 -0.29
C PHE A 147 -15.35 -2.83 -0.06
N ALA A 148 -14.88 -1.76 0.53
CA ALA A 148 -15.63 -0.55 0.75
C ALA A 148 -14.85 0.65 0.23
N ASN A 149 -15.55 1.61 -0.36
CA ASN A 149 -14.98 2.85 -0.84
C ASN A 149 -15.66 4.02 -0.15
N TYR A 150 -14.86 4.99 0.28
CA TYR A 150 -15.29 6.20 0.97
C TYR A 150 -14.86 7.41 0.15
N VAL A 151 -15.83 8.14 -0.38
CA VAL A 151 -15.58 9.32 -1.21
C VAL A 151 -15.53 10.55 -0.32
N TRP A 152 -14.43 11.31 -0.39
CA TRP A 152 -14.21 12.49 0.42
C TRP A 152 -15.08 13.66 -0.02
N ASN A 153 -15.57 14.44 0.94
CA ASN A 153 -16.23 15.71 0.65
C ASN A 153 -15.23 16.79 0.21
N ASN A 154 -15.76 17.86 -0.39
CA ASN A 154 -14.92 18.95 -0.90
C ASN A 154 -14.23 19.71 0.24
N GLU A 155 -14.85 19.77 1.42
CA GLU A 155 -14.32 20.42 2.62
C GLU A 155 -13.16 19.64 3.27
N GLN A 156 -12.89 18.41 2.81
CA GLN A 156 -11.86 17.51 3.35
C GLN A 156 -12.02 17.22 4.85
N THR A 157 -13.27 17.10 5.31
CA THR A 157 -13.61 16.85 6.72
C THR A 157 -14.17 15.46 6.97
N GLU A 158 -14.71 14.80 5.95
CA GLU A 158 -15.30 13.47 6.06
C GLU A 158 -15.24 12.72 4.72
N ALA A 159 -15.28 11.39 4.78
CA ALA A 159 -15.51 10.54 3.63
C ALA A 159 -16.70 9.59 3.88
N LEU A 160 -17.59 9.50 2.90
CA LEU A 160 -18.84 8.73 3.01
C LEU A 160 -18.78 7.47 2.14
N TYR A 161 -19.29 6.36 2.69
CA TYR A 161 -19.37 5.10 1.97
C TYR A 161 -20.16 5.25 0.66
N ASN A 162 -19.52 4.92 -0.46
CA ASN A 162 -20.11 5.02 -1.79
C ASN A 162 -19.46 4.02 -2.75
N MET A 163 -20.27 3.09 -3.28
CA MET A 163 -19.84 2.05 -4.23
C MET A 163 -20.48 2.19 -5.62
N ASN A 164 -21.12 3.33 -5.91
CA ASN A 164 -21.79 3.57 -7.19
C ASN A 164 -20.79 3.97 -8.30
N GLY A 165 -19.54 4.28 -7.93
CA GLY A 165 -18.57 4.89 -8.82
C GLY A 165 -18.88 6.37 -9.05
N GLY A 166 -18.00 7.05 -9.77
CA GLY A 166 -18.14 8.48 -10.00
C GLY A 166 -16.95 9.08 -10.72
N PHE A 167 -17.01 10.39 -10.87
CA PHE A 167 -15.99 11.18 -11.55
C PHE A 167 -15.75 12.47 -10.79
N THR A 168 -14.51 12.93 -10.75
CA THR A 168 -14.19 14.27 -10.27
C THR A 168 -13.04 14.84 -11.08
N ASN A 169 -13.18 16.10 -11.51
CA ASN A 169 -12.10 16.78 -12.19
C ASN A 169 -11.01 17.17 -11.20
N ILE A 170 -9.77 16.94 -11.60
CA ILE A 170 -8.57 17.29 -10.85
C ILE A 170 -7.66 18.10 -11.76
N THR A 171 -7.11 19.18 -11.22
CA THR A 171 -6.08 19.99 -11.85
C THR A 171 -4.97 20.21 -10.84
N TRP A 172 -3.74 19.84 -11.18
CA TRP A 172 -2.60 19.90 -10.28
C TRP A 172 -1.34 20.35 -11.01
N LEU A 173 -0.39 20.89 -10.26
CA LEU A 173 0.94 21.22 -10.75
C LEU A 173 1.87 20.03 -10.53
N GLN A 174 2.50 19.56 -11.60
CA GLN A 174 3.50 18.49 -11.58
C GLN A 174 4.63 18.88 -12.53
N ASP A 175 5.87 18.85 -12.03
CA ASP A 175 7.09 19.15 -12.81
C ASP A 175 7.03 20.49 -13.55
N SER A 176 6.43 21.50 -12.92
CA SER A 176 6.15 22.84 -13.47
C SER A 176 5.10 22.91 -14.58
N GLU A 177 4.39 21.81 -14.85
CA GLU A 177 3.29 21.74 -15.80
C GLU A 177 1.95 21.57 -15.10
N ILE A 178 0.92 22.27 -15.58
CA ILE A 178 -0.45 22.08 -15.11
C ILE A 178 -1.03 20.86 -15.83
N LYS A 179 -1.30 19.79 -15.09
CA LYS A 179 -1.98 18.60 -15.58
C LYS A 179 -3.44 18.59 -15.13
N THR A 180 -4.29 17.96 -15.92
CA THR A 180 -5.70 17.77 -15.59
C THR A 180 -6.16 16.35 -15.93
N THR A 181 -7.10 15.84 -15.15
CA THR A 181 -7.76 14.56 -15.40
C THR A 181 -9.19 14.58 -14.90
N ASN A 182 -10.03 13.74 -15.50
CA ASN A 182 -11.35 13.42 -14.97
C ASN A 182 -11.25 12.10 -14.19
N TYR A 183 -10.79 12.19 -12.94
CA TYR A 183 -10.48 11.04 -12.10
C TYR A 183 -11.70 10.13 -11.94
N ARG A 184 -11.56 8.86 -12.32
CA ARG A 184 -12.60 7.84 -12.18
C ARG A 184 -12.54 7.20 -10.78
N ILE A 185 -13.58 7.41 -10.00
CA ILE A 185 -13.85 6.63 -8.79
C ILE A 185 -14.55 5.33 -9.22
N PRO A 186 -14.00 4.14 -8.92
CA PRO A 186 -14.57 2.88 -9.39
C PRO A 186 -15.87 2.55 -8.67
N SER A 187 -16.80 1.95 -9.41
CA SER A 187 -17.99 1.29 -8.89
C SER A 187 -17.64 -0.08 -8.27
N LYS A 188 -18.61 -0.67 -7.57
CA LYS A 188 -18.50 -2.05 -7.04
C LYS A 188 -18.09 -3.06 -8.10
N LEU A 189 -18.64 -2.96 -9.31
CA LEU A 189 -18.32 -3.89 -10.40
C LEU A 189 -16.89 -3.70 -10.89
N GLU A 190 -16.44 -2.46 -11.05
CA GLU A 190 -15.05 -2.15 -11.44
C GLU A 190 -14.05 -2.61 -10.36
N CYS A 191 -14.38 -2.42 -9.07
CA CYS A 191 -13.60 -2.99 -7.98
C CYS A 191 -13.53 -4.52 -8.07
N TYR A 192 -14.66 -5.21 -8.28
CA TYR A 192 -14.68 -6.66 -8.43
C TYR A 192 -13.85 -7.13 -9.64
N THR A 193 -13.96 -6.45 -10.78
CA THR A 193 -13.17 -6.76 -11.98
C THR A 193 -11.67 -6.74 -11.71
N CYS A 194 -11.18 -5.68 -11.05
CA CYS A 194 -9.76 -5.55 -10.71
C CYS A 194 -9.32 -6.54 -9.62
N HIS A 195 -10.17 -6.80 -8.63
CA HIS A 195 -9.85 -7.65 -7.48
C HIS A 195 -10.24 -9.12 -7.64
N LYS A 196 -10.68 -9.56 -8.83
CA LYS A 196 -11.15 -10.93 -9.09
C LYS A 196 -10.00 -11.94 -8.95
N SER A 197 -10.22 -12.97 -8.15
CA SER A 197 -9.40 -14.18 -8.13
C SER A 197 -10.31 -15.39 -8.01
N GLN A 198 -10.44 -16.14 -9.10
CA GLN A 198 -11.42 -17.21 -9.26
C GLN A 198 -12.84 -16.68 -8.99
N GLN A 199 -13.48 -17.15 -7.92
CA GLN A 199 -14.82 -16.74 -7.50
C GLN A 199 -14.81 -15.73 -6.34
N ASP A 200 -13.64 -15.39 -5.81
CA ASP A 200 -13.48 -14.48 -4.66
C ASP A 200 -12.82 -13.16 -5.09
N SER A 201 -12.79 -12.21 -4.15
CA SER A 201 -12.06 -10.96 -4.29
C SER A 201 -10.86 -10.93 -3.35
N VAL A 202 -9.72 -10.42 -3.83
CA VAL A 202 -8.45 -10.39 -3.09
C VAL A 202 -7.77 -9.01 -3.18
N PRO A 203 -7.07 -8.55 -2.13
CA PRO A 203 -6.27 -7.33 -2.19
C PRO A 203 -5.17 -7.42 -3.25
N ILE A 204 -4.75 -6.26 -3.73
CA ILE A 204 -3.63 -6.12 -4.68
C ILE A 204 -2.51 -5.37 -3.98
N GLY A 205 -1.31 -5.94 -4.01
CA GLY A 205 -0.10 -5.29 -3.48
C GLY A 205 0.55 -5.92 -2.25
N PRO A 206 -0.16 -6.39 -1.19
CA PRO A 206 0.46 -6.81 0.08
C PRO A 206 1.04 -8.23 0.00
N LYS A 207 1.94 -8.42 -0.96
CA LYS A 207 2.75 -9.61 -1.18
C LYS A 207 4.13 -9.37 -0.57
N PRO A 208 4.82 -10.39 -0.01
CA PRO A 208 6.18 -10.22 0.50
C PRO A 208 7.14 -9.60 -0.53
N GLN A 209 7.06 -10.00 -1.81
CA GLN A 209 7.88 -9.45 -2.88
C GLN A 209 7.75 -7.93 -3.06
N ASN A 210 6.59 -7.36 -2.71
CA ASN A 210 6.30 -5.94 -2.89
C ASN A 210 6.51 -5.13 -1.61
N LEU A 211 6.67 -5.80 -0.46
CA LEU A 211 6.83 -5.18 0.86
C LEU A 211 8.28 -5.23 1.36
N ASN A 212 9.12 -6.10 0.78
CA ASN A 212 10.50 -6.31 1.19
C ASN A 212 11.42 -5.13 0.81
N LYS A 213 11.23 -3.98 1.45
CA LYS A 213 12.05 -2.77 1.37
C LYS A 213 12.16 -2.10 2.74
N LEU A 214 13.13 -1.20 2.86
CA LEU A 214 13.20 -0.27 3.99
C LEU A 214 12.09 0.78 3.87
N PHE A 215 11.54 1.18 5.01
CA PHE A 215 10.54 2.23 5.14
C PHE A 215 10.87 3.09 6.36
N ASP A 216 10.69 4.40 6.22
CA ASP A 216 10.97 5.37 7.27
C ASP A 216 9.75 5.53 8.18
N TYR A 217 9.79 4.86 9.33
CA TYR A 217 8.78 5.03 10.38
C TYR A 217 9.13 6.21 11.29
N SER A 218 8.17 6.66 12.09
CA SER A 218 8.39 7.72 13.08
C SER A 218 9.42 7.36 14.16
N ASP A 219 9.66 6.06 14.38
CA ASP A 219 10.64 5.52 15.31
C ASP A 219 11.92 4.99 14.63
N GLY A 220 12.09 5.25 13.32
CA GLY A 220 13.28 4.94 12.55
C GLY A 220 13.04 4.09 11.29
N THR A 221 14.07 3.94 10.48
CA THR A 221 14.03 3.15 9.25
C THR A 221 14.05 1.65 9.56
N LYS A 222 13.10 0.88 9.00
CA LYS A 222 13.05 -0.58 9.17
C LYS A 222 12.50 -1.27 7.93
N ASN A 223 12.89 -2.52 7.70
CA ASN A 223 12.22 -3.35 6.70
C ASN A 223 10.76 -3.59 7.11
N GLN A 224 9.83 -3.43 6.17
CA GLN A 224 8.39 -3.41 6.49
C GLN A 224 7.88 -4.75 7.04
N LEU A 225 8.34 -5.87 6.49
CA LEU A 225 7.96 -7.20 6.98
C LEU A 225 8.46 -7.42 8.41
N ASN A 226 9.71 -7.02 8.70
CA ASN A 226 10.26 -7.05 10.06
C ASN A 226 9.51 -6.11 11.01
N LYS A 227 9.07 -4.92 10.54
CA LYS A 227 8.23 -4.02 11.34
C LYS A 227 6.91 -4.69 11.70
N TRP A 228 6.28 -5.41 10.76
CA TRP A 228 5.03 -6.12 11.02
C TRP A 228 5.23 -7.30 12.00
N ILE A 229 6.36 -8.00 11.95
CA ILE A 229 6.70 -9.02 12.96
C ILE A 229 6.83 -8.40 14.35
N GLU A 230 7.60 -7.31 14.47
CA GLU A 230 7.81 -6.59 15.74
C GLU A 230 6.49 -6.04 16.30
N HIS A 231 5.61 -5.52 15.45
CA HIS A 231 4.30 -5.04 15.85
C HIS A 231 3.33 -6.17 16.23
N GLY A 232 3.70 -7.43 16.00
CA GLY A 232 2.86 -8.59 16.27
C GLY A 232 1.79 -8.85 15.21
N TYR A 233 1.98 -8.32 14.00
CA TYR A 233 1.07 -8.42 12.85
C TYR A 233 1.45 -9.51 11.85
N LEU A 234 2.69 -9.97 11.85
CA LEU A 234 3.17 -11.04 10.98
C LEU A 234 3.88 -12.11 11.81
N GLU A 235 3.72 -13.37 11.43
CA GLU A 235 4.48 -14.47 12.02
C GLU A 235 5.99 -14.31 11.79
N ASN A 236 6.80 -14.70 12.78
CA ASN A 236 8.26 -14.65 12.68
C ASN A 236 8.82 -15.94 12.06
N ASN A 237 8.42 -16.22 10.82
CA ASN A 237 8.79 -17.42 10.06
C ASN A 237 9.15 -17.11 8.60
N LEU A 238 9.57 -15.87 8.33
CA LEU A 238 10.01 -15.48 6.99
C LEU A 238 11.24 -16.29 6.55
N PRO A 239 11.33 -16.63 5.25
CA PRO A 239 12.54 -17.24 4.72
C PRO A 239 13.71 -16.25 4.78
N GLN A 240 14.94 -16.78 4.71
CA GLN A 240 16.15 -15.94 4.73
C GLN A 240 16.22 -14.98 3.54
N ASN A 241 15.69 -15.40 2.38
CA ASN A 241 15.66 -14.62 1.15
C ASN A 241 14.22 -14.56 0.64
N ILE A 242 13.79 -13.36 0.24
CA ILE A 242 12.51 -13.09 -0.42
C ILE A 242 12.84 -12.46 -1.76
N THR A 243 12.36 -13.07 -2.84
CA THR A 243 12.46 -12.50 -4.18
C THR A 243 11.58 -11.26 -4.24
N ALA A 244 12.19 -10.09 -4.39
CA ALA A 244 11.48 -8.82 -4.37
C ALA A 244 11.33 -8.23 -5.78
N SER A 245 10.18 -7.59 -6.04
CA SER A 245 10.09 -6.61 -7.13
C SER A 245 10.93 -5.39 -6.76
N ILE A 246 11.24 -4.53 -7.72
CA ILE A 246 12.02 -3.31 -7.47
C ILE A 246 11.17 -2.07 -7.71
N ASP A 247 11.70 -0.90 -7.34
CA ASP A 247 11.11 0.38 -7.74
C ASP A 247 11.39 0.57 -9.22
N TRP A 248 10.34 0.47 -10.06
CA TRP A 248 10.50 0.60 -11.50
C TRP A 248 11.02 1.98 -11.93
N THR A 249 10.96 3.00 -11.07
CA THR A 249 11.50 4.34 -11.34
C THR A 249 12.98 4.49 -10.99
N ASP A 250 13.58 3.53 -10.28
CA ASP A 250 15.02 3.52 -9.95
C ASP A 250 15.84 3.07 -11.17
N GLU A 251 16.37 4.05 -11.91
CA GLU A 251 17.21 3.83 -13.10
C GLU A 251 18.55 3.13 -12.81
N THR A 252 18.95 2.99 -11.54
CA THR A 252 20.12 2.18 -11.18
C THR A 252 19.84 0.68 -11.25
N GLN A 253 18.56 0.28 -11.32
CA GLN A 253 18.15 -1.11 -11.47
C GLN A 253 18.17 -1.56 -12.95
N PRO A 254 18.42 -2.85 -13.23
CA PRO A 254 18.34 -3.39 -14.58
C PRO A 254 16.98 -3.12 -15.26
N LEU A 255 17.02 -2.67 -16.51
CA LEU A 255 15.84 -2.32 -17.32
C LEU A 255 14.75 -3.40 -17.30
N GLU A 256 15.12 -4.66 -17.53
CA GLU A 256 14.17 -5.77 -17.54
C GLU A 256 13.48 -5.98 -16.17
N LEU A 257 14.21 -5.79 -15.06
CA LEU A 257 13.61 -5.89 -13.73
C LEU A 257 12.63 -4.74 -13.44
N ARG A 258 12.92 -3.53 -13.95
CA ARG A 258 12.01 -2.37 -13.88
C ARG A 258 10.72 -2.64 -14.65
N VAL A 259 10.83 -3.14 -15.87
CA VAL A 259 9.68 -3.52 -16.71
C VAL A 259 8.82 -4.59 -16.04
N ARG A 260 9.43 -5.67 -15.57
CA ARG A 260 8.70 -6.76 -14.89
C ARG A 260 8.02 -6.29 -13.61
N SER A 261 8.66 -5.42 -12.83
CA SER A 261 8.08 -4.85 -11.61
C SER A 261 6.90 -3.91 -11.92
N TYR A 262 7.02 -3.11 -12.97
CA TYR A 262 5.93 -2.26 -13.46
C TYR A 262 4.72 -3.08 -13.91
N LEU A 263 4.95 -4.12 -14.72
CA LEU A 263 3.89 -5.00 -15.23
C LEU A 263 3.23 -5.83 -14.12
N ASP A 264 3.98 -6.27 -13.10
CA ASP A 264 3.40 -7.00 -11.95
C ASP A 264 2.34 -6.15 -11.24
N ILE A 265 2.72 -4.96 -10.78
CA ILE A 265 1.82 -4.16 -9.96
C ILE A 265 0.67 -3.55 -10.78
N ASN A 266 0.89 -3.22 -12.06
CA ASN A 266 -0.10 -2.54 -12.90
C ASN A 266 -1.00 -3.49 -13.70
N CYS A 267 -0.57 -4.72 -13.97
CA CYS A 267 -1.26 -5.58 -14.94
C CYS A 267 -1.53 -7.01 -14.43
N ALA A 268 -0.64 -7.60 -13.61
CA ALA A 268 -0.70 -9.02 -13.26
C ALA A 268 -1.97 -9.44 -12.50
N HIS A 269 -2.57 -8.53 -11.74
CA HIS A 269 -3.82 -8.82 -11.03
C HIS A 269 -4.98 -9.15 -11.99
N CYS A 270 -4.94 -8.65 -13.23
CA CYS A 270 -5.88 -8.97 -14.30
C CYS A 270 -5.34 -10.01 -15.29
N HIS A 271 -4.02 -10.11 -15.47
CA HIS A 271 -3.35 -11.02 -16.40
C HIS A 271 -2.64 -12.15 -15.68
N ARG A 272 -3.42 -12.93 -14.93
CA ARG A 272 -3.01 -14.18 -14.25
C ARG A 272 -4.12 -15.22 -14.33
N GLU A 273 -3.79 -16.48 -14.04
CA GLU A 273 -4.80 -17.54 -14.03
C GLU A 273 -5.99 -17.24 -13.09
N GLY A 274 -7.20 -17.47 -13.57
CA GLY A 274 -8.45 -17.28 -12.82
C GLY A 274 -8.84 -15.82 -12.54
N SER A 275 -8.16 -14.84 -13.14
CA SER A 275 -8.49 -13.42 -12.98
C SER A 275 -9.41 -12.89 -14.10
N HIS A 276 -9.49 -11.59 -14.32
CA HIS A 276 -10.43 -11.03 -15.31
C HIS A 276 -9.99 -11.25 -16.76
N CYS A 277 -8.68 -11.14 -17.05
CA CYS A 277 -8.11 -11.26 -18.38
C CYS A 277 -7.30 -12.56 -18.56
N ASP A 278 -7.64 -13.61 -17.81
CA ASP A 278 -6.99 -14.93 -17.88
C ASP A 278 -7.03 -15.58 -19.28
N TYR A 279 -8.08 -15.27 -20.05
CA TYR A 279 -8.27 -15.70 -21.44
C TYR A 279 -7.25 -15.11 -22.44
N ARG A 280 -6.46 -14.11 -22.04
CA ARG A 280 -5.41 -13.52 -22.88
C ARG A 280 -4.11 -14.32 -22.76
N PRO A 281 -3.26 -14.37 -23.82
CA PRO A 281 -2.07 -15.21 -23.84
C PRO A 281 -0.84 -14.55 -23.17
N ILE A 282 -1.02 -13.90 -22.01
CA ILE A 282 0.06 -13.29 -21.21
C ILE A 282 -0.14 -13.54 -19.71
N ARG A 283 0.96 -13.67 -18.97
CA ARG A 283 1.00 -13.87 -17.51
C ARG A 283 2.00 -12.92 -16.90
N LEU A 284 1.51 -11.83 -16.31
CA LEU A 284 2.34 -10.66 -16.01
C LEU A 284 2.84 -10.60 -14.57
N ALA A 285 2.62 -11.64 -13.76
CA ALA A 285 3.17 -11.70 -12.41
C ALA A 285 4.71 -11.70 -12.44
N PHE A 286 5.33 -11.04 -11.47
CA PHE A 286 6.78 -10.90 -11.41
C PHE A 286 7.52 -12.26 -11.47
N SER A 287 6.98 -13.27 -10.79
CA SER A 287 7.50 -14.65 -10.77
C SER A 287 7.36 -15.38 -12.12
N GLU A 288 6.34 -15.04 -12.92
CA GLU A 288 6.01 -15.71 -14.19
C GLU A 288 6.70 -15.07 -15.40
N THR A 289 7.09 -13.80 -15.30
CA THR A 289 7.66 -13.00 -16.40
C THR A 289 9.13 -13.26 -16.69
N ILE A 290 9.74 -14.26 -16.04
CA ILE A 290 11.04 -14.82 -16.45
C ILE A 290 10.90 -15.51 -17.82
N THR A 291 9.71 -16.00 -18.14
CA THR A 291 9.41 -16.63 -19.43
C THR A 291 9.02 -15.55 -20.46
N PRO A 292 9.75 -15.36 -21.57
CA PRO A 292 9.49 -14.29 -22.55
C PRO A 292 8.07 -14.29 -23.13
N SER A 293 7.49 -15.45 -23.39
CA SER A 293 6.12 -15.56 -23.93
C SER A 293 5.07 -15.06 -22.94
N ASN A 294 5.32 -15.14 -21.63
CA ASN A 294 4.40 -14.61 -20.62
C ASN A 294 4.33 -13.08 -20.64
N LEU A 295 5.41 -12.41 -21.06
CA LEU A 295 5.45 -10.98 -21.34
C LEU A 295 4.80 -10.62 -22.70
N GLY A 296 4.46 -11.62 -23.52
CA GLY A 296 3.91 -11.42 -24.86
C GLY A 296 4.96 -11.22 -25.96
N ILE A 297 6.24 -11.49 -25.67
CA ILE A 297 7.33 -11.39 -26.66
C ILE A 297 7.08 -12.40 -27.79
N CYS A 298 6.92 -11.88 -29.00
CA CYS A 298 6.60 -12.64 -30.21
C CYS A 298 5.35 -13.53 -30.11
N VAL A 299 4.40 -13.13 -29.25
CA VAL A 299 3.09 -13.77 -29.14
C VAL A 299 2.09 -12.99 -30.01
N GLU A 300 1.36 -13.69 -30.88
CA GLU A 300 0.31 -13.07 -31.68
C GLU A 300 -0.82 -12.53 -30.78
N PRO A 301 -1.31 -11.30 -31.03
CA PRO A 301 -2.46 -10.78 -30.29
C PRO A 301 -3.73 -11.53 -30.69
N GLN A 302 -4.55 -11.86 -29.69
CA GLN A 302 -5.85 -12.51 -29.94
C GLN A 302 -6.90 -11.53 -30.50
N GLU A 303 -6.77 -10.25 -30.19
CA GLU A 303 -7.69 -9.21 -30.67
C GLU A 303 -7.09 -8.50 -31.88
N PHE A 304 -7.91 -8.32 -32.91
CA PHE A 304 -7.52 -7.49 -34.04
C PHE A 304 -7.89 -6.03 -33.76
N ILE A 305 -6.88 -5.17 -33.65
CA ILE A 305 -7.08 -3.71 -33.59
C ILE A 305 -6.83 -3.10 -34.97
N ASN A 306 -5.65 -3.36 -35.56
CA ASN A 306 -5.27 -2.87 -36.88
C ASN A 306 -4.16 -3.73 -37.51
N ASN A 307 -3.84 -3.49 -38.79
CA ASN A 307 -2.88 -4.29 -39.55
C ASN A 307 -1.40 -4.08 -39.17
N SER A 308 -1.06 -3.01 -38.46
CA SER A 308 0.33 -2.68 -38.10
C SER A 308 0.81 -3.48 -36.88
N LEU A 309 -0.09 -3.78 -35.95
CA LEU A 309 0.22 -4.56 -34.73
C LEU A 309 0.35 -6.04 -35.09
N LYS A 310 1.54 -6.60 -34.87
CA LYS A 310 1.88 -7.99 -35.27
C LYS A 310 1.97 -8.94 -34.08
N HIS A 311 2.50 -8.45 -32.96
CA HIS A 311 2.67 -9.22 -31.73
C HIS A 311 2.23 -8.37 -30.54
N ILE A 312 1.95 -9.02 -29.42
CA ILE A 312 1.73 -8.33 -28.14
C ILE A 312 2.96 -7.47 -27.81
N ILE A 313 4.14 -8.06 -27.93
CA ILE A 313 5.43 -7.36 -27.99
C ILE A 313 6.17 -7.85 -29.22
N SER A 314 6.40 -6.94 -30.17
CA SER A 314 7.31 -7.15 -31.31
C SER A 314 8.68 -6.62 -30.94
N GLN A 315 9.67 -7.51 -30.82
CA GLN A 315 11.05 -7.15 -30.50
C GLN A 315 11.59 -6.09 -31.46
N GLY A 316 12.23 -5.05 -30.91
CA GLY A 316 12.83 -3.96 -31.67
C GLY A 316 11.82 -3.03 -32.36
N SER A 317 10.51 -3.15 -32.09
CA SER A 317 9.49 -2.36 -32.79
C SER A 317 8.26 -2.07 -31.95
N THR A 318 8.24 -0.88 -31.34
CA THR A 318 7.05 -0.33 -30.67
C THR A 318 5.85 -0.20 -31.60
N GLU A 319 6.07 0.22 -32.86
CA GLU A 319 5.01 0.39 -33.87
C GLU A 319 4.23 -0.91 -34.19
N LYS A 320 4.87 -2.07 -34.00
CA LYS A 320 4.26 -3.39 -34.23
C LYS A 320 3.80 -4.07 -32.94
N SER A 321 3.94 -3.41 -31.79
CA SER A 321 3.66 -3.97 -30.47
C SER A 321 2.30 -3.54 -29.92
N GLU A 322 1.37 -4.48 -29.77
CA GLU A 322 0.03 -4.17 -29.25
C GLU A 322 0.07 -3.62 -27.82
N MET A 323 0.90 -4.19 -26.93
CA MET A 323 0.99 -3.71 -25.54
C MET A 323 1.41 -2.23 -25.49
N TYR A 324 2.41 -1.85 -26.29
CA TYR A 324 2.85 -0.46 -26.39
C TYR A 324 1.73 0.45 -26.88
N TYR A 325 1.04 0.05 -27.96
CA TYR A 325 -0.10 0.78 -28.50
C TYR A 325 -1.20 1.01 -27.45
N ARG A 326 -1.57 -0.03 -26.69
CA ARG A 326 -2.61 0.07 -25.66
C ARG A 326 -2.19 0.93 -24.47
N LEU A 327 -0.92 0.90 -24.07
CA LEU A 327 -0.38 1.78 -23.03
C LEU A 327 -0.34 3.25 -23.49
N ASN A 328 -0.08 3.49 -24.78
CA ASN A 328 -0.10 4.82 -25.38
C ASN A 328 -1.53 5.38 -25.49
N SER A 329 -2.50 4.55 -25.91
CA SER A 329 -3.89 4.95 -26.15
C SER A 329 -4.61 5.39 -24.87
N VAL A 330 -5.50 6.37 -25.00
CA VAL A 330 -6.45 6.82 -23.96
C VAL A 330 -7.90 6.50 -24.32
N MET A 331 -8.14 5.89 -25.49
CA MET A 331 -9.48 5.46 -25.92
C MET A 331 -9.96 4.29 -25.06
N GLU A 332 -11.14 4.41 -24.47
CA GLU A 332 -11.62 3.48 -23.44
C GLU A 332 -11.68 2.01 -23.90
N ASN A 333 -11.98 1.77 -25.18
CA ASN A 333 -12.07 0.43 -25.77
C ASN A 333 -10.70 -0.19 -26.12
N GLU A 334 -9.61 0.59 -26.12
CA GLU A 334 -8.29 0.12 -26.57
C GLU A 334 -7.22 0.24 -25.49
N ARG A 335 -7.35 1.23 -24.61
CA ARG A 335 -6.35 1.56 -23.59
C ARG A 335 -6.14 0.41 -22.62
N MET A 336 -4.91 0.31 -22.12
CA MET A 336 -4.56 -0.50 -20.96
C MET A 336 -3.83 0.35 -19.91
N PRO A 337 -4.02 0.08 -18.61
CA PRO A 337 -5.08 -0.77 -18.04
C PRO A 337 -6.49 -0.24 -18.33
N LEU A 338 -7.48 -1.14 -18.39
CA LEU A 338 -8.89 -0.80 -18.68
C LEU A 338 -9.50 0.12 -17.61
N LEU A 339 -9.11 -0.11 -16.36
CA LEU A 339 -9.66 0.54 -15.17
C LEU A 339 -8.58 1.31 -14.43
N GLY A 340 -8.98 2.39 -13.75
CA GLY A 340 -8.07 3.21 -12.94
C GLY A 340 -7.15 4.12 -13.74
N ARG A 341 -7.28 4.18 -15.07
CA ARG A 341 -6.51 5.06 -15.94
C ARG A 341 -7.43 5.78 -16.92
N THR A 342 -7.30 7.10 -17.02
CA THR A 342 -7.97 7.96 -18.00
C THR A 342 -6.99 8.81 -18.81
N ILE A 343 -5.76 8.97 -18.32
CA ILE A 343 -4.68 9.68 -19.01
C ILE A 343 -3.45 8.78 -19.19
N GLN A 344 -2.54 9.18 -20.06
CA GLN A 344 -1.30 8.45 -20.29
C GLN A 344 -0.38 8.47 -19.07
N HIS A 345 0.30 7.34 -18.82
CA HIS A 345 1.42 7.26 -17.87
C HIS A 345 2.71 7.36 -18.69
N THR A 346 3.21 8.57 -18.87
CA THR A 346 4.27 8.89 -19.83
C THR A 346 5.57 8.15 -19.52
N GLU A 347 5.99 8.16 -18.27
CA GLU A 347 7.24 7.57 -17.81
C GLU A 347 7.25 6.05 -17.96
N ALA A 348 6.09 5.41 -17.81
CA ALA A 348 5.96 3.98 -18.09
C ALA A 348 5.92 3.65 -19.58
N LEU A 349 5.41 4.56 -20.41
CA LEU A 349 5.46 4.38 -21.86
C LEU A 349 6.91 4.46 -22.35
N GLU A 350 7.68 5.42 -21.85
CA GLU A 350 9.11 5.56 -22.12
C GLU A 350 9.90 4.31 -21.69
N LEU A 351 9.64 3.77 -20.49
CA LEU A 351 10.24 2.51 -20.02
C LEU A 351 9.96 1.36 -20.99
N MET A 352 8.71 1.22 -21.45
CA MET A 352 8.32 0.17 -22.38
C MET A 352 8.92 0.37 -23.77
N GLU A 353 9.05 1.61 -24.22
CA GLU A 353 9.72 1.95 -25.48
C GLU A 353 11.20 1.54 -25.44
N GLU A 354 11.92 1.95 -24.40
CA GLU A 354 13.32 1.62 -24.19
C GLU A 354 13.52 0.10 -24.19
N TRP A 355 12.69 -0.61 -23.42
CA TRP A 355 12.78 -2.07 -23.32
C TRP A 355 12.49 -2.78 -24.64
N ILE A 356 11.40 -2.44 -25.34
CA ILE A 356 11.04 -3.05 -26.62
C ILE A 356 12.14 -2.82 -27.65
N ASN A 357 12.65 -1.59 -27.74
CA ASN A 357 13.66 -1.21 -28.72
C ASN A 357 15.06 -1.75 -28.40
N SER A 358 15.32 -2.15 -27.15
CA SER A 358 16.58 -2.80 -26.75
C SER A 358 16.74 -4.24 -27.27
N MET A 359 15.66 -4.86 -27.75
CA MET A 359 15.68 -6.24 -28.23
C MET A 359 16.07 -6.29 -29.71
N GLU A 360 17.09 -7.09 -30.04
CA GLU A 360 17.66 -7.11 -31.40
C GLU A 360 17.13 -8.26 -32.28
N GLU A 361 16.54 -9.31 -31.69
CA GLU A 361 16.06 -10.47 -32.43
C GLU A 361 14.66 -10.20 -33.01
N PRO A 362 14.45 -10.26 -34.34
CA PRO A 362 13.12 -10.07 -34.89
C PRO A 362 12.23 -11.26 -34.57
N CYS A 363 10.95 -10.99 -34.27
CA CYS A 363 9.95 -12.03 -34.14
C CYS A 363 9.76 -12.81 -35.46
N PRO A 364 9.42 -14.11 -35.39
CA PRO A 364 9.19 -14.97 -36.55
C PRO A 364 8.15 -14.48 -37.57
#